data_AF-A0ABD5VJW8-F1
#
_entry.id   AF-A0ABD5VJW8-F1
#
_cell.length_a   1.000
_cell.length_b   1.000
_cell.length_c   1.000
_cell.angle_alpha   90.00
_cell.angle_beta   90.00
_cell.angle_gamma   90.00
#
_symmetry.space_group_name_H-M   'P 1'
#
loop_
_entity.id
_entity.type
_entity.pdbx_description
1 polymer ?
#
loop_
_entity_poly.entity_id
_entity_poly.type
_entity_poly.pdbx_seq_one_letter_code
_entity_poly.pdbx_strand_id
1 'polypeptide(L)'
;MAGGYDDDGTRTRRDVLRTAAAGVAASGLGASAGCLATLPPLGERVQFGRVDAPAADDATYATWAPDGDAIDGETTLDASMDVMSVAPAALHASELGRHASFPATFLKTRVDYFGHGFETYRGAFSYGPVVALVGDVDRELVGRTAVDGGYERADGYESYDVYERDDVARAAFVGDDVVAWAHGSTARTDVGAVLDARDGRIPTRYERDDGFATAVDAVGEHPSTWLFEQESNDIERTFPEATHVGMGTTADDDGVYFVLTFYFDDGGTPTVGAARDAMEKRDRALESEATEVSVGDAMVEVEIQLSWAAYRRDSPAALDDWPQVTWGVTREERSVSVRHAAGDPVDAGWLDVSFFPEVESPPALFESGTVGPGDVATLDRDDVPADARKLNVTASPPESDSISTVLSVELDGEDA
;
A
#
# COMPACT_ATOMS: atom_id res chain seq x y z
N MET A 1 34.09 3.13 -49.68
CA MET A 1 33.24 4.29 -49.35
C MET A 1 31.80 3.79 -49.46
N ALA A 2 31.21 3.27 -48.38
CA ALA A 2 30.70 3.95 -47.18
C ALA A 2 29.60 4.98 -47.55
N GLY A 3 28.41 4.99 -46.98
CA GLY A 3 27.89 4.26 -45.82
C GLY A 3 26.36 4.08 -45.88
N GLY A 4 25.86 3.22 -45.00
CA GLY A 4 24.45 2.89 -44.84
C GLY A 4 23.94 3.32 -43.46
N TYR A 5 22.67 3.72 -43.47
CA TYR A 5 21.62 3.66 -42.44
C TYR A 5 22.03 3.68 -40.95
N ASP A 6 21.70 4.79 -40.29
CA ASP A 6 21.45 4.88 -38.84
C ASP A 6 20.16 4.13 -38.49
N ASP A 7 20.23 3.32 -37.43
CA ASP A 7 19.12 2.62 -36.78
C ASP A 7 18.85 3.30 -35.43
N ASP A 8 17.59 3.65 -35.20
CA ASP A 8 17.10 4.34 -34.01
C ASP A 8 17.17 3.41 -32.78
N GLY A 9 17.99 3.80 -31.81
CA GLY A 9 18.20 3.07 -30.56
C GLY A 9 16.95 3.03 -29.68
N THR A 10 16.16 1.97 -29.83
CA THR A 10 15.12 1.58 -28.88
C THR A 10 15.77 1.19 -27.54
N ARG A 11 15.61 2.05 -26.52
CA ARG A 11 15.96 1.72 -25.14
C ARG A 11 15.04 0.61 -24.67
N THR A 12 15.62 -0.53 -24.26
CA THR A 12 14.85 -1.69 -23.81
C THR A 12 14.62 -1.61 -22.29
N ARG A 13 13.55 -2.25 -21.79
CA ARG A 13 13.20 -2.38 -20.34
C ARG A 13 14.40 -2.69 -19.43
N ARG A 14 15.44 -3.36 -19.96
CA ARG A 14 16.68 -3.72 -19.27
C ARG A 14 17.57 -2.53 -18.88
N ASP A 15 17.48 -1.39 -19.56
CA ASP A 15 18.33 -0.22 -19.25
C ASP A 15 17.76 0.63 -18.10
N VAL A 16 16.45 0.59 -17.87
CA VAL A 16 15.79 1.28 -16.75
C VAL A 16 16.10 0.60 -15.41
N LEU A 17 16.21 -0.73 -15.40
CA LEU A 17 16.49 -1.51 -14.19
C LEU A 17 17.95 -1.39 -13.69
N ARG A 18 18.89 -0.98 -14.55
CA ARG A 18 20.31 -0.84 -14.16
C ARG A 18 20.62 0.44 -13.38
N THR A 19 19.75 1.45 -13.43
CA THR A 19 20.01 2.75 -12.77
C THR A 19 19.49 2.79 -11.32
N ALA A 20 18.65 1.85 -10.90
CA ALA A 20 18.14 1.76 -9.53
C ALA A 20 19.08 1.05 -8.53
N ALA A 21 20.25 0.56 -8.98
CA ALA A 21 21.09 -0.37 -8.20
C ALA A 21 22.08 0.29 -7.21
N ALA A 22 21.88 1.55 -6.81
CA ALA A 22 22.77 2.22 -5.87
C ALA A 22 21.99 3.08 -4.86
N GLY A 23 21.28 2.43 -3.93
CA GLY A 23 20.61 3.10 -2.83
C GLY A 23 19.91 2.14 -1.85
N VAL A 24 20.53 1.97 -0.69
CA VAL A 24 19.89 1.69 0.62
C VAL A 24 19.38 0.26 0.90
N ALA A 25 20.19 -0.45 1.70
CA ALA A 25 19.72 -1.47 2.62
C ALA A 25 18.81 -0.81 3.69
N ALA A 26 17.71 -1.50 4.04
CA ALA A 26 16.68 -1.17 5.06
C ALA A 26 15.30 -0.66 4.58
N SER A 27 15.04 -0.49 3.29
CA SER A 27 13.68 -0.17 2.80
C SER A 27 13.14 -1.30 1.92
N GLY A 28 12.49 -2.29 2.55
CA GLY A 28 11.87 -3.44 1.90
C GLY A 28 10.57 -3.15 1.12
N LEU A 29 10.46 -2.00 0.45
CA LEU A 29 9.32 -1.63 -0.40
C LEU A 29 9.86 -1.11 -1.73
N GLY A 30 10.36 -2.01 -2.56
CA GLY A 30 11.06 -1.66 -3.80
C GLY A 30 10.66 -2.53 -4.97
N ALA A 31 9.36 -2.71 -5.22
CA ALA A 31 8.84 -3.19 -6.50
C ALA A 31 7.31 -2.98 -6.63
N SER A 32 6.80 -1.75 -6.54
CA SER A 32 5.43 -1.42 -6.97
C SER A 32 5.30 -1.21 -8.49
N ALA A 33 6.29 -1.65 -9.28
CA ALA A 33 6.33 -1.50 -10.73
C ALA A 33 5.21 -2.30 -11.42
N GLY A 34 4.01 -1.72 -11.49
CA GLY A 34 2.81 -2.33 -12.07
C GLY A 34 1.50 -1.95 -11.37
N CYS A 35 1.58 -1.50 -10.11
CA CYS A 35 0.42 -1.24 -9.24
C CYS A 35 -0.49 -0.07 -9.69
N LEU A 36 -0.06 0.72 -10.68
CA LEU A 36 -0.85 1.81 -11.28
C LEU A 36 -1.40 1.48 -12.68
N ALA A 37 -1.36 0.20 -13.11
CA ALA A 37 -2.25 -0.32 -14.15
C ALA A 37 -3.74 -0.28 -13.73
N THR A 38 -4.00 0.05 -12.47
CA THR A 38 -5.30 0.16 -11.82
C THR A 38 -6.05 1.46 -12.14
N LEU A 39 -5.38 2.44 -12.75
CA LEU A 39 -6.10 3.52 -13.45
C LEU A 39 -6.43 3.03 -14.88
N PRO A 40 -7.73 2.87 -15.20
CA PRO A 40 -8.20 2.31 -16.46
C PRO A 40 -7.52 2.87 -17.70
N PRO A 41 -7.08 2.03 -18.65
CA PRO A 41 -6.54 2.50 -19.93
C PRO A 41 -7.64 2.86 -20.96
N LEU A 42 -7.53 4.10 -21.46
CA LEU A 42 -8.04 4.71 -22.70
C LEU A 42 -9.53 4.58 -23.07
N GLY A 43 -10.25 5.69 -22.87
CA GLY A 43 -11.38 6.14 -23.69
C GLY A 43 -11.53 7.67 -23.71
N GLU A 44 -11.62 8.26 -24.91
CA GLU A 44 -11.92 9.67 -25.28
C GLU A 44 -11.32 10.83 -24.45
N ARG A 45 -11.54 12.07 -24.90
CA ARG A 45 -11.03 13.30 -24.26
C ARG A 45 -11.64 13.48 -22.87
N VAL A 46 -10.86 13.99 -21.93
CA VAL A 46 -11.34 14.44 -20.60
C VAL A 46 -12.59 15.31 -20.77
N GLN A 47 -13.71 14.92 -20.14
CA GLN A 47 -14.96 15.65 -20.23
C GLN A 47 -15.02 16.70 -19.13
N PHE A 48 -14.53 17.92 -19.40
CA PHE A 48 -14.60 18.98 -18.40
C PHE A 48 -16.05 19.41 -18.15
N GLY A 49 -16.46 19.36 -16.88
CA GLY A 49 -17.80 19.65 -16.40
C GLY A 49 -17.77 20.03 -14.93
N ARG A 50 -18.93 20.37 -14.38
CA ARG A 50 -19.08 20.51 -12.94
C ARG A 50 -19.18 19.12 -12.31
N VAL A 51 -18.50 18.90 -11.21
CA VAL A 51 -18.59 17.71 -10.37
C VAL A 51 -19.09 18.17 -9.00
N ASP A 52 -19.99 17.41 -8.40
CA ASP A 52 -20.51 17.68 -7.05
C ASP A 52 -20.16 16.48 -6.17
N ALA A 53 -18.86 16.22 -5.96
CA ALA A 53 -18.40 15.07 -5.17
C ALA A 53 -18.77 15.25 -3.68
N PRO A 54 -19.07 14.15 -2.96
CA PRO A 54 -19.21 14.19 -1.52
C PRO A 54 -17.94 14.77 -0.85
N ALA A 55 -18.14 15.79 0.00
CA ALA A 55 -17.05 16.42 0.73
C ALA A 55 -16.32 15.41 1.64
N ALA A 56 -15.02 15.61 1.81
CA ALA A 56 -14.22 14.88 2.78
C ALA A 56 -14.62 15.24 4.22
N ASP A 57 -14.48 14.27 5.13
CA ASP A 57 -14.56 14.49 6.58
C ASP A 57 -13.21 15.01 7.12
N ASP A 58 -13.17 15.37 8.41
CA ASP A 58 -11.92 15.72 9.09
C ASP A 58 -10.94 14.53 9.08
N ALA A 59 -9.67 14.80 8.74
CA ALA A 59 -8.64 13.78 8.56
C ALA A 59 -8.20 13.09 9.86
N THR A 60 -8.88 12.01 10.26
CA THR A 60 -8.52 11.28 11.49
C THR A 60 -7.18 10.57 11.37
N TYR A 61 -6.77 10.21 10.15
CA TYR A 61 -5.45 9.63 9.86
C TYR A 61 -4.27 10.52 10.28
N ALA A 62 -4.49 11.84 10.39
CA ALA A 62 -3.47 12.79 10.84
C ALA A 62 -2.95 12.48 12.25
N THR A 63 -3.80 11.89 13.10
CA THR A 63 -3.45 11.53 14.48
C THR A 63 -2.50 10.34 14.57
N TRP A 64 -2.34 9.57 13.49
CA TRP A 64 -1.53 8.35 13.44
C TRP A 64 -0.10 8.60 12.92
N ALA A 65 0.21 9.82 12.49
CA ALA A 65 1.51 10.21 11.98
C ALA A 65 2.36 10.84 13.09
N PRO A 66 3.29 10.10 13.74
CA PRO A 66 4.20 10.68 14.73
C PRO A 66 5.14 11.73 14.12
N ASP A 67 5.50 12.72 14.92
CA ASP A 67 6.65 13.58 14.66
C ASP A 67 7.95 12.77 14.80
N GLY A 68 8.74 12.67 13.73
CA GLY A 68 9.97 11.85 13.70
C GLY A 68 10.99 12.24 14.76
N ASP A 69 11.11 13.54 15.04
CA ASP A 69 12.01 14.09 16.06
C ASP A 69 11.61 13.71 17.51
N ALA A 70 10.37 13.27 17.71
CA ALA A 70 9.85 12.86 19.01
C ALA A 70 9.97 11.35 19.28
N ILE A 71 10.44 10.57 18.31
CA ILE A 71 10.56 9.12 18.43
C ILE A 71 11.88 8.75 19.12
N ASP A 72 11.77 8.07 20.26
CA ASP A 72 12.93 7.51 20.96
C ASP A 72 13.30 6.13 20.38
N GLY A 73 14.46 6.03 19.73
CA GLY A 73 15.03 4.75 19.26
C GLY A 73 15.31 4.73 17.75
N GLU A 74 15.72 3.56 17.26
CA GLU A 74 15.86 3.34 15.82
C GLU A 74 14.48 3.08 15.22
N THR A 75 14.13 3.84 14.18
CA THR A 75 12.83 3.81 13.52
C THR A 75 13.00 3.90 12.01
N THR A 76 12.06 3.32 11.27
CA THR A 76 11.96 3.50 9.80
C THR A 76 10.83 4.43 9.38
N LEU A 77 10.08 5.01 10.33
CA LEU A 77 8.94 5.88 10.06
C LEU A 77 9.33 7.20 9.40
N ASP A 78 10.54 7.70 9.69
CA ASP A 78 11.06 8.96 9.14
C ASP A 78 11.36 8.86 7.63
N ALA A 79 11.44 7.64 7.08
CA ALA A 79 11.75 7.38 5.68
C ALA A 79 10.52 7.33 4.75
N SER A 80 9.30 7.45 5.28
CA SER A 80 8.07 7.23 4.52
C SER A 80 7.01 8.27 4.85
N MET A 81 6.68 9.09 3.86
CA MET A 81 5.66 10.14 3.92
C MET A 81 4.26 9.64 3.51
N ASP A 82 4.10 8.34 3.36
CA ASP A 82 2.88 7.74 2.83
C ASP A 82 1.89 7.44 3.95
N VAL A 83 0.73 8.10 3.91
CA VAL A 83 -0.40 7.87 4.79
C VAL A 83 -1.56 7.32 3.98
N MET A 84 -2.07 6.15 4.35
CA MET A 84 -3.31 5.62 3.79
C MET A 84 -4.37 5.56 4.88
N SER A 85 -5.61 5.89 4.53
CA SER A 85 -6.80 5.65 5.33
C SER A 85 -7.85 4.94 4.50
N VAL A 86 -8.50 3.96 5.09
CA VAL A 86 -9.61 3.24 4.48
C VAL A 86 -10.68 3.02 5.52
N ALA A 87 -11.94 3.24 5.16
CA ALA A 87 -13.11 2.79 5.88
C ALA A 87 -13.72 1.59 5.15
N PRO A 88 -13.34 0.33 5.49
CA PRO A 88 -13.67 -0.84 4.67
C PRO A 88 -15.17 -1.02 4.41
N ALA A 89 -15.99 -0.74 5.44
CA ALA A 89 -17.44 -0.81 5.36
C ALA A 89 -18.09 0.27 4.46
N ALA A 90 -17.38 1.37 4.21
CA ALA A 90 -17.85 2.49 3.39
C ALA A 90 -17.42 2.38 1.91
N LEU A 91 -16.78 1.29 1.50
CA LEU A 91 -16.35 1.06 0.10
C LEU A 91 -17.48 0.59 -0.83
N HIS A 92 -18.75 0.78 -0.45
CA HIS A 92 -19.94 0.49 -1.28
C HIS A 92 -19.97 -0.90 -1.93
N ALA A 93 -19.49 -1.91 -1.20
CA ALA A 93 -19.40 -3.28 -1.72
C ALA A 93 -20.76 -3.86 -2.12
N SER A 94 -21.86 -3.40 -1.53
CA SER A 94 -23.22 -3.79 -1.90
C SER A 94 -23.62 -3.33 -3.30
N GLU A 95 -23.27 -2.10 -3.67
CA GLU A 95 -23.58 -1.46 -4.95
C GLU A 95 -22.65 -1.97 -6.06
N LEU A 96 -21.38 -2.18 -5.70
CA LEU A 96 -20.34 -2.68 -6.59
C LEU A 96 -20.35 -4.19 -6.77
N GLY A 97 -20.95 -4.90 -5.80
CA GLY A 97 -20.78 -6.34 -5.62
C GLY A 97 -19.34 -6.75 -5.24
N ARG A 98 -18.46 -5.77 -4.95
CA ARG A 98 -17.01 -5.95 -4.75
C ARG A 98 -16.34 -4.74 -4.06
N HIS A 99 -15.17 -4.93 -3.43
CA HIS A 99 -14.43 -3.89 -2.69
C HIS A 99 -13.27 -3.32 -3.52
N ALA A 100 -13.57 -2.44 -4.46
CA ALA A 100 -12.54 -1.87 -5.34
C ALA A 100 -11.87 -0.64 -4.69
N SER A 101 -10.83 -0.83 -3.90
CA SER A 101 -9.99 0.30 -3.45
C SER A 101 -8.53 -0.12 -3.41
N PHE A 102 -7.69 0.64 -4.11
CA PHE A 102 -6.25 0.40 -4.14
C PHE A 102 -5.62 0.48 -2.73
N PRO A 103 -5.84 1.55 -1.94
CA PRO A 103 -5.41 1.58 -0.55
C PRO A 103 -5.94 0.39 0.27
N ALA A 104 -7.20 -0.01 0.08
CA ALA A 104 -7.76 -1.15 0.81
C ALA A 104 -7.04 -2.45 0.50
N THR A 105 -6.79 -2.73 -0.79
CA THR A 105 -6.01 -3.90 -1.23
C THR A 105 -4.61 -3.87 -0.64
N PHE A 106 -3.92 -2.72 -0.74
CA PHE A 106 -2.55 -2.58 -0.26
C PHE A 106 -2.45 -2.87 1.24
N LEU A 107 -3.30 -2.22 2.05
CA LEU A 107 -3.37 -2.44 3.49
C LEU A 107 -3.70 -3.89 3.84
N LYS A 108 -4.73 -4.46 3.19
CA LYS A 108 -5.17 -5.84 3.43
C LYS A 108 -4.08 -6.87 3.15
N THR A 109 -3.31 -6.69 2.09
CA THR A 109 -2.21 -7.62 1.73
C THR A 109 -0.98 -7.49 2.61
N ARG A 110 -0.82 -6.33 3.26
CA ARG A 110 0.38 -6.01 4.02
C ARG A 110 0.31 -6.51 5.44
N VAL A 111 -0.87 -6.49 6.05
CA VAL A 111 -1.07 -6.83 7.46
C VAL A 111 -1.39 -8.32 7.64
N ASP A 112 -0.81 -8.91 8.67
CA ASP A 112 -1.14 -10.29 9.07
C ASP A 112 -2.62 -10.42 9.48
N TYR A 113 -3.14 -11.65 9.43
CA TYR A 113 -4.49 -11.97 9.88
C TYR A 113 -4.56 -12.17 11.40
N PHE A 114 -5.48 -11.45 12.05
CA PHE A 114 -5.65 -11.42 13.50
C PHE A 114 -7.04 -11.89 13.97
N GLY A 115 -7.73 -12.72 13.18
CA GLY A 115 -8.98 -13.40 13.60
C GLY A 115 -10.26 -12.71 13.17
N HIS A 116 -10.17 -11.46 12.71
CA HIS A 116 -11.26 -10.70 12.12
C HIS A 116 -10.96 -10.41 10.65
N GLY A 117 -11.97 -10.51 9.78
CA GLY A 117 -11.83 -10.11 8.37
C GLY A 117 -11.62 -8.61 8.25
N PHE A 118 -10.81 -8.20 7.27
CA PHE A 118 -10.44 -6.79 7.04
C PHE A 118 -11.68 -5.87 6.92
N GLU A 119 -12.75 -6.36 6.31
CA GLU A 119 -14.02 -5.67 6.11
C GLU A 119 -14.80 -5.40 7.40
N THR A 120 -14.45 -6.06 8.50
CA THR A 120 -15.14 -5.91 9.80
C THR A 120 -14.63 -4.72 10.61
N TYR A 121 -13.44 -4.20 10.27
CA TYR A 121 -12.89 -3.02 10.92
C TYR A 121 -13.62 -1.76 10.46
N ARG A 122 -13.77 -0.82 11.39
CA ARG A 122 -14.33 0.51 11.12
C ARG A 122 -13.39 1.32 10.23
N GLY A 123 -12.08 1.19 10.44
CA GLY A 123 -11.06 1.85 9.65
C GLY A 123 -9.75 1.06 9.62
N ALA A 124 -8.93 1.30 8.61
CA ALA A 124 -7.58 0.81 8.48
C ALA A 124 -6.67 1.96 8.06
N PHE A 125 -5.54 2.11 8.73
CA PHE A 125 -4.60 3.20 8.53
C PHE A 125 -3.20 2.64 8.28
N SER A 126 -2.40 3.30 7.47
CA SER A 126 -0.95 3.09 7.51
C SER A 126 -0.18 4.38 7.62
N TYR A 127 0.91 4.32 8.38
CA TYR A 127 1.97 5.31 8.37
C TYR A 127 3.29 4.55 8.24
N GLY A 128 3.92 4.69 7.07
CA GLY A 128 5.14 3.95 6.76
C GLY A 128 4.97 2.43 6.80
N PRO A 129 5.75 1.69 7.60
CA PRO A 129 5.60 0.25 7.73
C PRO A 129 4.45 -0.22 8.62
N VAL A 130 3.86 0.69 9.39
CA VAL A 130 2.83 0.34 10.36
C VAL A 130 1.47 0.33 9.69
N VAL A 131 0.69 -0.72 9.93
CA VAL A 131 -0.73 -0.80 9.62
C VAL A 131 -1.52 -0.89 10.92
N ALA A 132 -2.53 -0.05 11.09
CA ALA A 132 -3.44 -0.05 12.24
C ALA A 132 -4.87 -0.38 11.77
N LEU A 133 -5.44 -1.44 12.33
CA LEU A 133 -6.81 -1.89 12.10
C LEU A 133 -7.68 -1.43 13.28
N VAL A 134 -8.64 -0.55 13.03
CA VAL A 134 -9.42 0.17 14.05
C VAL A 134 -10.86 -0.31 14.04
N GLY A 135 -11.40 -0.71 15.19
CA GLY A 135 -12.75 -1.25 15.32
C GLY A 135 -12.98 -1.85 16.69
N ASP A 136 -14.07 -2.60 16.88
CA ASP A 136 -14.28 -3.34 18.12
C ASP A 136 -13.39 -4.59 18.12
N VAL A 137 -12.36 -4.62 18.99
CA VAL A 137 -11.35 -5.70 18.99
C VAL A 137 -11.63 -6.72 20.10
N ASP A 138 -11.80 -8.00 19.72
CA ASP A 138 -11.79 -9.11 20.67
C ASP A 138 -10.34 -9.53 20.95
N ARG A 139 -9.75 -8.97 22.02
CA ARG A 139 -8.37 -9.23 22.43
C ARG A 139 -8.07 -10.72 22.67
N GLU A 140 -9.05 -11.50 23.13
CA GLU A 140 -8.86 -12.94 23.36
C GLU A 140 -8.82 -13.71 22.03
N LEU A 141 -9.68 -13.34 21.07
CA LEU A 141 -9.62 -13.89 19.72
C LEU A 141 -8.31 -13.53 19.04
N VAL A 142 -7.96 -12.23 18.99
CA VAL A 142 -6.72 -11.76 18.37
C VAL A 142 -5.51 -12.44 18.99
N GLY A 143 -5.45 -12.50 20.32
CA GLY A 143 -4.33 -13.12 21.02
C GLY A 143 -4.16 -14.61 20.73
N ARG A 144 -5.27 -15.35 20.61
CA ARG A 144 -5.23 -16.76 20.19
C ARG A 144 -4.79 -16.90 18.73
N THR A 145 -5.35 -16.08 17.83
CA THR A 145 -4.99 -16.11 16.41
C THR A 145 -3.52 -15.75 16.18
N ALA A 146 -2.99 -14.76 16.91
CA ALA A 146 -1.57 -14.41 16.85
C ALA A 146 -0.69 -15.59 17.25
N VAL A 147 -0.99 -16.23 18.39
CA VAL A 147 -0.22 -17.40 18.88
C VAL A 147 -0.32 -18.59 17.93
N ASP A 148 -1.52 -18.92 17.46
CA ASP A 148 -1.73 -20.01 16.48
C ASP A 148 -1.03 -19.69 15.14
N GLY A 149 -0.93 -18.41 14.80
CA GLY A 149 -0.22 -17.89 13.64
C GLY A 149 1.31 -17.91 13.77
N GLY A 150 1.85 -18.17 14.96
CA GLY A 150 3.29 -18.27 15.22
C GLY A 150 3.92 -17.08 15.94
N TYR A 151 3.11 -16.14 16.45
CA TYR A 151 3.61 -15.10 17.35
C TYR A 151 3.81 -15.63 18.78
N GLU A 152 4.78 -15.07 19.47
CA GLU A 152 4.95 -15.23 20.91
C GLU A 152 4.45 -13.99 21.64
N ARG A 153 3.81 -14.18 22.79
CA ARG A 153 3.40 -13.05 23.64
C ARG A 153 4.64 -12.45 24.30
N ALA A 154 4.87 -11.17 24.07
CA ALA A 154 5.95 -10.40 24.65
C ALA A 154 5.48 -9.61 25.90
N ASP A 155 6.40 -8.86 26.51
CA ASP A 155 6.05 -7.90 27.54
C ASP A 155 5.11 -6.83 26.95
N GLY A 156 3.99 -6.61 27.65
CA GLY A 156 2.99 -5.62 27.27
C GLY A 156 3.57 -4.20 27.20
N TYR A 157 2.87 -3.33 26.48
CA TYR A 157 3.26 -1.94 26.28
C TYR A 157 2.08 -1.04 26.61
N GLU A 158 2.19 -0.22 27.65
CA GLU A 158 1.09 0.59 28.16
C GLU A 158 -0.19 -0.26 28.39
N SER A 159 -1.28 0.02 27.67
CA SER A 159 -2.54 -0.75 27.71
C SER A 159 -2.63 -1.89 26.68
N TYR A 160 -1.60 -2.08 25.86
CA TYR A 160 -1.57 -3.02 24.74
C TYR A 160 -0.95 -4.36 25.13
N ASP A 161 -1.58 -5.45 24.68
CA ASP A 161 -0.92 -6.74 24.63
C ASP A 161 0.01 -6.77 23.42
N VAL A 162 1.25 -7.21 23.61
CA VAL A 162 2.24 -7.25 22.54
C VAL A 162 2.55 -8.68 22.15
N TYR A 163 2.62 -8.90 20.85
CA TYR A 163 2.95 -10.16 20.22
C TYR A 163 4.09 -9.93 19.22
N GLU A 164 5.13 -10.74 19.31
CA GLU A 164 6.32 -10.63 18.44
C GLU A 164 6.58 -11.95 17.73
N ARG A 165 7.27 -11.87 16.61
CA ARG A 165 7.56 -13.01 15.76
C ARG A 165 8.91 -12.83 15.08
N ASP A 166 9.73 -13.87 15.13
CA ASP A 166 11.15 -13.78 14.75
C ASP A 166 11.48 -14.46 13.41
N ASP A 167 10.65 -15.38 12.89
CA ASP A 167 10.93 -15.99 11.58
C ASP A 167 10.94 -14.96 10.44
N VAL A 168 10.11 -13.92 10.58
CA VAL A 168 10.21 -12.63 9.93
C VAL A 168 9.89 -11.63 11.03
N ALA A 169 10.86 -10.79 11.39
CA ALA A 169 10.72 -9.78 12.45
C ALA A 169 9.42 -9.00 12.27
N ARG A 170 8.46 -9.19 13.19
CA ARG A 170 7.15 -8.55 13.20
C ARG A 170 6.72 -8.27 14.62
N ALA A 171 5.93 -7.22 14.79
CA ALA A 171 5.31 -6.90 16.07
C ALA A 171 3.83 -6.55 15.86
N ALA A 172 2.97 -7.01 16.75
CA ALA A 172 1.55 -6.69 16.81
C ALA A 172 1.17 -6.21 18.21
N PHE A 173 0.51 -5.06 18.29
CA PHE A 173 0.05 -4.43 19.52
C PHE A 173 -1.48 -4.42 19.50
N VAL A 174 -2.08 -4.99 20.54
CA VAL A 174 -3.51 -5.30 20.58
C VAL A 174 -4.15 -4.54 21.74
N GLY A 175 -4.98 -3.56 21.39
CA GLY A 175 -5.79 -2.77 22.31
C GLY A 175 -7.24 -3.19 22.30
N ASP A 176 -8.09 -2.43 22.98
CA ASP A 176 -9.54 -2.68 23.00
C ASP A 176 -10.21 -2.24 21.68
N ASP A 177 -9.59 -1.32 20.95
CA ASP A 177 -10.17 -0.69 19.75
C ASP A 177 -9.22 -0.65 18.53
N VAL A 178 -8.04 -1.26 18.64
CA VAL A 178 -7.04 -1.29 17.58
C VAL A 178 -6.16 -2.54 17.63
N VAL A 179 -5.81 -3.05 16.45
CA VAL A 179 -4.66 -3.94 16.23
C VAL A 179 -3.66 -3.19 15.36
N ALA A 180 -2.51 -2.84 15.90
CA ALA A 180 -1.43 -2.19 15.16
C ALA A 180 -0.30 -3.18 14.90
N TRP A 181 0.24 -3.17 13.69
CA TRP A 181 1.17 -4.18 13.22
C TRP A 181 2.25 -3.58 12.32
N ALA A 182 3.46 -4.12 12.40
CA ALA A 182 4.53 -3.84 11.45
C ALA A 182 5.46 -5.04 11.28
N HIS A 183 6.33 -4.95 10.27
CA HIS A 183 7.41 -5.90 10.01
C HIS A 183 8.76 -5.16 9.88
N GLY A 184 9.86 -5.89 10.06
CA GLY A 184 11.22 -5.35 10.06
C GLY A 184 11.85 -5.32 11.46
N SER A 185 13.15 -5.06 11.53
CA SER A 185 13.92 -5.02 12.78
C SER A 185 13.46 -3.92 13.74
N THR A 186 12.81 -2.86 13.23
CA THR A 186 12.26 -1.75 14.01
C THR A 186 10.77 -1.89 14.32
N ALA A 187 10.12 -3.00 13.95
CA ALA A 187 8.66 -3.16 14.00
C ALA A 187 8.05 -2.79 15.37
N ARG A 188 8.69 -3.22 16.47
CA ARG A 188 8.22 -2.89 17.83
C ARG A 188 8.25 -1.38 18.10
N THR A 189 9.35 -0.72 17.77
CA THR A 189 9.53 0.72 17.96
C THR A 189 8.55 1.51 17.09
N ASP A 190 8.41 1.12 15.83
CA ASP A 190 7.56 1.81 14.86
C ASP A 190 6.07 1.73 15.26
N VAL A 191 5.59 0.53 15.66
CA VAL A 191 4.21 0.38 16.16
C VAL A 191 3.99 1.19 17.43
N GLY A 192 4.95 1.17 18.36
CA GLY A 192 4.89 1.96 19.59
C GLY A 192 4.75 3.46 19.32
N ALA A 193 5.58 4.00 18.42
CA ALA A 193 5.56 5.43 18.07
C ALA A 193 4.23 5.87 17.44
N VAL A 194 3.67 5.06 16.52
CA VAL A 194 2.36 5.35 15.91
C VAL A 194 1.23 5.35 16.95
N LEU A 195 1.24 4.39 17.88
CA LEU A 195 0.28 4.36 18.98
C LEU A 195 0.46 5.51 19.98
N ASP A 196 1.71 5.90 20.25
CA ASP A 196 2.02 7.05 21.10
C ASP A 196 1.53 8.37 20.50
N ALA A 197 1.67 8.57 19.20
CA ALA A 197 1.13 9.75 18.51
C ALA A 197 -0.40 9.77 18.58
N ARG A 198 -1.03 8.64 18.25
CA ARG A 198 -2.49 8.46 18.30
C ARG A 198 -3.06 8.72 19.70
N ASP A 199 -2.39 8.24 20.73
CA ASP A 199 -2.82 8.42 22.12
C ASP A 199 -2.37 9.79 22.72
N GLY A 200 -1.69 10.64 21.93
CA GLY A 200 -1.22 11.96 22.34
C GLY A 200 -0.07 11.95 23.35
N ARG A 201 0.68 10.84 23.44
CA ARG A 201 1.90 10.71 24.27
C ARG A 201 3.10 11.40 23.63
N ILE A 202 3.17 11.44 22.30
CA ILE A 202 4.13 12.24 21.52
C ILE A 202 3.39 13.15 20.54
N PRO A 203 4.01 14.26 20.09
CA PRO A 203 3.42 15.12 19.07
C PRO A 203 3.21 14.37 17.75
N THR A 204 2.15 14.75 17.04
CA THR A 204 1.93 14.30 15.67
C THR A 204 2.67 15.20 14.69
N ARG A 205 2.96 14.68 13.49
CA ARG A 205 3.49 15.49 12.39
C ARG A 205 2.56 16.63 12.02
N TYR A 206 1.24 16.39 12.07
CA TYR A 206 0.22 17.42 11.85
C TYR A 206 0.35 18.61 12.80
N GLU A 207 0.84 18.41 14.02
CA GLU A 207 1.06 19.51 14.98
C GLU A 207 2.39 20.26 14.78
N ARG A 208 3.33 19.70 14.02
CA ARG A 208 4.73 20.17 13.95
C ARG A 208 5.18 20.62 12.57
N ASP A 209 4.53 20.14 11.52
CA ASP A 209 4.83 20.42 10.13
C ASP A 209 3.62 21.12 9.48
N ASP A 210 3.72 22.45 9.32
CA ASP A 210 2.66 23.28 8.74
C ASP A 210 2.32 22.88 7.28
N GLY A 211 3.30 22.38 6.52
CA GLY A 211 3.11 21.96 5.14
C GLY A 211 2.30 20.66 5.08
N PHE A 212 2.70 19.68 5.90
CA PHE A 212 1.93 18.45 6.08
C PHE A 212 0.51 18.74 6.61
N ALA A 213 0.37 19.60 7.62
CA ALA A 213 -0.94 19.98 8.16
C ALA A 213 -1.85 20.60 7.09
N THR A 214 -1.31 21.50 6.27
CA THR A 214 -2.03 22.10 5.15
C THR A 214 -2.45 21.06 4.11
N ALA A 215 -1.56 20.12 3.75
CA ALA A 215 -1.89 19.04 2.83
C ALA A 215 -2.96 18.11 3.39
N VAL A 216 -2.87 17.75 4.68
CA VAL A 216 -3.87 16.94 5.38
C VAL A 216 -5.23 17.62 5.39
N ASP A 217 -5.30 18.90 5.76
CA ASP A 217 -6.55 19.67 5.82
C ASP A 217 -7.21 19.80 4.45
N ALA A 218 -6.40 19.91 3.39
CA ALA A 218 -6.90 20.06 2.03
C ALA A 218 -7.37 18.73 1.42
N VAL A 219 -6.75 17.60 1.78
CA VAL A 219 -7.14 16.27 1.30
C VAL A 219 -8.35 15.75 2.06
N GLY A 220 -8.38 15.93 3.38
CA GLY A 220 -9.42 15.39 4.25
C GLY A 220 -9.54 13.87 4.21
N GLU A 221 -10.54 13.34 4.91
CA GLU A 221 -10.82 11.90 4.95
C GLU A 221 -11.97 11.52 4.02
N HIS A 222 -11.66 10.72 3.01
CA HIS A 222 -12.61 10.00 2.19
C HIS A 222 -12.67 8.54 2.65
N PRO A 223 -13.69 7.75 2.25
CA PRO A 223 -13.73 6.31 2.51
C PRO A 223 -12.47 5.55 2.11
N SER A 224 -11.70 6.08 1.17
CA SER A 224 -10.36 5.63 0.84
C SER A 224 -9.50 6.85 0.49
N THR A 225 -8.50 7.13 1.31
CA THR A 225 -7.54 8.23 1.14
C THR A 225 -6.11 7.68 1.07
N TRP A 226 -5.29 8.26 0.21
CA TRP A 226 -3.84 8.09 0.21
C TRP A 226 -3.17 9.46 0.02
N LEU A 227 -2.40 9.89 1.01
CA LEU A 227 -1.56 11.07 0.97
C LEU A 227 -0.09 10.63 0.91
N PHE A 228 0.68 11.20 0.00
CA PHE A 228 2.10 10.87 -0.16
C PHE A 228 2.90 12.07 -0.67
N GLU A 229 4.22 12.00 -0.46
CA GLU A 229 5.18 12.92 -1.08
C GLU A 229 5.41 12.58 -2.54
N GLN A 230 5.75 13.62 -3.29
CA GLN A 230 5.83 13.58 -4.74
C GLN A 230 7.00 12.79 -5.35
N GLU A 231 7.80 12.04 -4.59
CA GLU A 231 9.00 11.33 -5.10
C GLU A 231 8.78 9.86 -5.52
N SER A 232 7.54 9.36 -5.54
CA SER A 232 7.21 7.93 -5.45
C SER A 232 6.53 7.20 -6.66
N ASN A 233 5.98 7.85 -7.71
CA ASN A 233 4.90 7.33 -8.58
C ASN A 233 4.59 8.05 -9.93
N ASP A 234 3.89 7.38 -10.87
CA ASP A 234 3.51 7.93 -12.20
C ASP A 234 2.44 9.05 -12.16
N ILE A 235 1.60 9.13 -11.11
CA ILE A 235 0.61 10.21 -10.91
C ILE A 235 1.31 11.57 -10.72
N GLU A 236 2.56 11.55 -10.24
CA GLU A 236 3.38 12.71 -9.89
C GLU A 236 3.85 13.51 -11.10
N ARG A 237 3.80 12.91 -12.29
CA ARG A 237 4.20 13.60 -13.53
C ARG A 237 3.18 14.62 -14.02
N THR A 238 1.97 14.66 -13.44
CA THR A 238 0.98 15.67 -13.83
C THR A 238 1.44 17.06 -13.39
N PHE A 239 1.95 17.19 -12.16
CA PHE A 239 2.52 18.42 -11.64
C PHE A 239 3.85 18.11 -10.93
N PRO A 240 4.98 18.14 -11.68
CA PRO A 240 6.29 17.82 -11.15
C PRO A 240 6.78 18.78 -10.04
N GLU A 241 6.06 19.86 -9.77
CA GLU A 241 6.38 20.85 -8.74
C GLU A 241 5.51 20.75 -7.47
N ALA A 242 4.52 19.87 -7.42
CA ALA A 242 3.67 19.72 -6.24
C ALA A 242 4.41 18.94 -5.14
N THR A 243 4.48 19.41 -3.89
CA THR A 243 5.23 18.71 -2.84
C THR A 243 4.50 17.51 -2.27
N HIS A 244 3.16 17.56 -2.26
CA HIS A 244 2.31 16.47 -1.79
C HIS A 244 1.19 16.17 -2.78
N VAL A 245 0.79 14.91 -2.80
CA VAL A 245 -0.34 14.42 -3.59
C VAL A 245 -1.29 13.63 -2.69
N GLY A 246 -2.55 14.01 -2.70
CA GLY A 246 -3.66 13.29 -2.09
C GLY A 246 -4.52 12.61 -3.15
N MET A 247 -4.97 11.41 -2.84
CA MET A 247 -5.93 10.64 -3.62
C MET A 247 -7.08 10.22 -2.72
N GLY A 248 -8.28 10.72 -2.98
CA GLY A 248 -9.53 10.32 -2.36
C GLY A 248 -10.40 9.50 -3.31
N THR A 249 -11.09 8.51 -2.78
CA THR A 249 -12.21 7.83 -3.46
C THR A 249 -13.44 7.90 -2.57
N THR A 250 -14.55 8.37 -3.14
CA THR A 250 -15.86 8.43 -2.49
C THR A 250 -16.97 8.08 -3.50
N ALA A 251 -18.20 7.87 -3.05
CA ALA A 251 -19.31 7.58 -3.94
C ALA A 251 -20.66 8.03 -3.35
N ASP A 252 -21.65 8.17 -4.22
CA ASP A 252 -23.05 8.43 -3.88
C ASP A 252 -24.00 7.75 -4.88
N ASP A 253 -25.28 8.16 -4.88
CA ASP A 253 -26.29 7.60 -5.77
C ASP A 253 -25.99 7.85 -7.26
N ASP A 254 -25.24 8.91 -7.60
CA ASP A 254 -24.95 9.32 -8.96
C ASP A 254 -23.70 8.61 -9.53
N GLY A 255 -22.70 8.33 -8.70
CA GLY A 255 -21.53 7.58 -9.15
C GLY A 255 -20.39 7.46 -8.15
N VAL A 256 -19.21 7.16 -8.69
CA VAL A 256 -17.95 7.10 -7.96
C VAL A 256 -17.10 8.30 -8.33
N TYR A 257 -16.45 8.89 -7.34
CA TYR A 257 -15.63 10.07 -7.48
C TYR A 257 -14.20 9.77 -7.07
N PHE A 258 -13.26 10.15 -7.94
CA PHE A 258 -11.85 10.25 -7.61
C PHE A 258 -11.49 11.71 -7.40
N VAL A 259 -10.93 12.04 -6.24
CA VAL A 259 -10.48 13.39 -5.89
C VAL A 259 -8.96 13.37 -5.82
N LEU A 260 -8.31 14.09 -6.72
CA LEU A 260 -6.85 14.25 -6.72
C LEU A 260 -6.51 15.64 -6.25
N THR A 261 -5.66 15.72 -5.25
CA THR A 261 -5.31 16.98 -4.59
C THR A 261 -3.80 17.16 -4.64
N PHE A 262 -3.34 18.26 -5.24
CA PHE A 262 -1.91 18.56 -5.41
C PHE A 262 -1.59 19.84 -4.64
N TYR A 263 -0.63 19.76 -3.71
CA TYR A 263 -0.20 20.88 -2.89
C TYR A 263 1.15 21.42 -3.35
N PHE A 264 1.32 22.74 -3.33
CA PHE A 264 2.50 23.47 -3.80
C PHE A 264 3.04 24.40 -2.71
N ASP A 265 4.08 23.99 -1.99
CA ASP A 265 4.66 24.78 -0.88
C ASP A 265 5.16 26.17 -1.29
N ASP A 266 5.76 26.30 -2.47
CA ASP A 266 6.44 27.54 -2.91
C ASP A 266 5.53 28.51 -3.69
N GLY A 267 4.21 28.30 -3.67
CA GLY A 267 3.24 29.18 -4.36
C GLY A 267 3.32 29.13 -5.89
N GLY A 268 3.97 28.09 -6.43
CA GLY A 268 4.07 27.79 -7.86
C GLY A 268 2.81 27.16 -8.47
N THR A 269 1.64 27.39 -7.87
CA THR A 269 0.38 26.75 -8.25
C THR A 269 0.02 27.06 -9.72
N PRO A 270 -0.23 26.04 -10.55
CA PRO A 270 -0.56 26.26 -11.95
C PRO A 270 -1.92 26.93 -12.10
N THR A 271 -2.09 27.72 -13.17
CA THR A 271 -3.42 28.25 -13.52
C THR A 271 -4.39 27.11 -13.87
N VAL A 272 -5.71 27.33 -13.71
CA VAL A 272 -6.75 26.37 -14.13
C VAL A 272 -6.54 25.87 -15.57
N GLY A 273 -6.17 26.76 -16.51
CA GLY A 273 -5.89 26.38 -17.90
C GLY A 273 -4.69 25.43 -18.02
N ALA A 274 -3.60 25.73 -17.32
CA ALA A 274 -2.42 24.86 -17.29
C ALA A 274 -2.71 23.51 -16.63
N ALA A 275 -3.53 23.49 -15.57
CA ALA A 275 -3.94 22.26 -14.90
C ALA A 275 -4.82 21.38 -15.81
N ARG A 276 -5.79 21.98 -16.53
CA ARG A 276 -6.59 21.27 -17.53
C ARG A 276 -5.75 20.72 -18.68
N ASP A 277 -4.82 21.52 -19.21
CA ASP A 277 -3.89 21.09 -20.25
C ASP A 277 -3.00 19.93 -19.78
N ALA A 278 -2.60 19.91 -18.50
CA ALA A 278 -1.82 18.81 -17.92
C ALA A 278 -2.66 17.52 -17.82
N MET A 279 -3.92 17.63 -17.42
CA MET A 279 -4.86 16.50 -17.39
C MET A 279 -5.14 15.94 -18.79
N GLU A 280 -5.32 16.80 -19.81
CA GLU A 280 -5.55 16.38 -21.19
C GLU A 280 -4.35 15.65 -21.82
N LYS A 281 -3.13 16.00 -21.43
CA LYS A 281 -1.89 15.37 -21.94
C LYS A 281 -1.61 14.00 -21.34
N ARG A 282 -2.41 13.56 -20.37
CA ARG A 282 -2.25 12.27 -19.74
C ARG A 282 -2.72 11.18 -20.70
N ASP A 283 -1.84 10.24 -21.04
CA ASP A 283 -2.14 9.08 -21.91
C ASP A 283 -3.16 8.07 -21.30
N ARG A 284 -3.74 8.40 -20.13
CA ARG A 284 -4.70 7.59 -19.39
C ARG A 284 -5.91 8.46 -19.04
N ALA A 285 -6.83 8.62 -19.99
CA ALA A 285 -8.12 9.25 -19.75
C ALA A 285 -9.14 8.18 -19.31
N LEU A 286 -9.74 8.41 -18.14
CA LEU A 286 -10.92 7.69 -17.67
C LEU A 286 -12.12 8.07 -18.54
N GLU A 287 -13.01 7.12 -18.85
CA GLU A 287 -14.34 7.42 -19.40
C GLU A 287 -15.20 8.07 -18.29
N SER A 288 -14.88 9.33 -18.02
CA SER A 288 -15.54 10.19 -17.03
C SER A 288 -16.82 10.78 -17.59
N GLU A 289 -17.82 10.90 -16.71
CA GLU A 289 -19.03 11.68 -17.00
C GLU A 289 -18.73 13.18 -16.90
N ALA A 290 -17.91 13.56 -15.92
CA ALA A 290 -17.42 14.91 -15.72
C ALA A 290 -16.05 14.91 -15.02
N THR A 291 -15.26 15.93 -15.31
CA THR A 291 -14.03 16.27 -14.59
C THR A 291 -14.04 17.76 -14.26
N GLU A 292 -13.92 18.09 -12.98
CA GLU A 292 -13.74 19.45 -12.52
C GLU A 292 -12.28 19.68 -12.12
N VAL A 293 -11.78 20.90 -12.38
CA VAL A 293 -10.44 21.32 -11.97
C VAL A 293 -10.60 22.65 -11.26
N SER A 294 -10.28 22.62 -9.97
CA SER A 294 -10.29 23.76 -9.07
C SER A 294 -8.86 24.14 -8.72
N VAL A 295 -8.57 25.45 -8.66
CA VAL A 295 -7.25 25.97 -8.30
C VAL A 295 -7.41 27.00 -7.21
N GLY A 296 -6.79 26.73 -6.05
CA GLY A 296 -6.66 27.64 -4.92
C GLY A 296 -5.30 28.34 -4.89
N ASP A 297 -4.94 28.93 -3.74
CA ASP A 297 -3.68 29.67 -3.60
C ASP A 297 -2.45 28.76 -3.71
N ALA A 298 -2.47 27.60 -3.04
CA ALA A 298 -1.38 26.61 -3.01
C ALA A 298 -1.81 25.22 -3.49
N MET A 299 -3.00 25.09 -4.09
CA MET A 299 -3.64 23.80 -4.33
C MET A 299 -4.22 23.70 -5.74
N VAL A 300 -4.13 22.50 -6.32
CA VAL A 300 -4.95 22.08 -7.45
C VAL A 300 -5.76 20.88 -7.01
N GLU A 301 -7.07 20.94 -7.19
CA GLU A 301 -7.97 19.82 -6.96
C GLU A 301 -8.58 19.40 -8.28
N VAL A 302 -8.61 18.09 -8.53
CA VAL A 302 -9.19 17.47 -9.71
C VAL A 302 -10.19 16.43 -9.26
N GLU A 303 -11.46 16.71 -9.49
CA GLU A 303 -12.55 15.79 -9.18
C GLU A 303 -12.99 15.09 -10.46
N ILE A 304 -13.07 13.77 -10.44
CA ILE A 304 -13.42 12.94 -11.60
C ILE A 304 -14.61 12.08 -11.23
N GLN A 305 -15.73 12.30 -11.92
CA GLN A 305 -16.94 11.49 -11.76
C GLN A 305 -16.98 10.35 -12.78
N LEU A 306 -17.25 9.14 -12.28
CA LEU A 306 -17.52 7.95 -13.08
C LEU A 306 -18.90 7.42 -12.75
N SER A 307 -19.63 6.98 -13.77
CA SER A 307 -20.81 6.16 -13.54
C SER A 307 -20.41 4.84 -12.86
N TRP A 308 -21.33 4.27 -12.08
CA TRP A 308 -21.18 2.92 -11.52
C TRP A 308 -20.92 1.85 -12.59
N ALA A 309 -21.37 2.05 -13.83
CA ALA A 309 -21.12 1.12 -14.92
C ALA A 309 -19.69 1.24 -15.46
N ALA A 310 -19.20 2.46 -15.69
CA ALA A 310 -17.83 2.73 -16.11
C ALA A 310 -16.86 2.22 -15.04
N TYR A 311 -17.08 2.61 -13.78
CA TYR A 311 -16.26 2.16 -12.66
C TYR A 311 -16.21 0.63 -12.55
N ARG A 312 -17.33 -0.09 -12.69
CA ARG A 312 -17.32 -1.56 -12.63
C ARG A 312 -16.65 -2.22 -13.83
N ARG A 313 -16.70 -1.63 -15.02
CA ARG A 313 -16.03 -2.15 -16.21
C ARG A 313 -14.51 -1.98 -16.10
N ASP A 314 -14.11 -0.87 -15.51
CA ASP A 314 -12.77 -0.35 -15.61
C ASP A 314 -11.93 -0.59 -14.34
N SER A 315 -12.58 -0.74 -13.19
CA SER A 315 -11.90 -1.11 -11.95
C SER A 315 -11.39 -2.57 -12.05
N PRO A 316 -10.10 -2.83 -11.77
CA PRO A 316 -9.52 -4.17 -11.89
C PRO A 316 -10.28 -5.17 -11.02
N ALA A 317 -10.85 -6.21 -11.63
CA ALA A 317 -11.51 -7.31 -10.93
C ALA A 317 -10.61 -7.99 -9.89
N ALA A 318 -9.29 -7.90 -10.10
CA ALA A 318 -8.30 -8.55 -9.26
C ALA A 318 -8.04 -7.87 -7.90
N LEU A 319 -8.47 -6.64 -7.65
CA LEU A 319 -8.22 -5.95 -6.37
C LEU A 319 -9.17 -6.42 -5.25
N ASP A 320 -10.25 -7.11 -5.60
CA ASP A 320 -11.37 -7.43 -4.72
C ASP A 320 -11.15 -8.68 -3.85
N ASP A 321 -10.33 -9.63 -4.31
CA ASP A 321 -10.18 -10.96 -3.70
C ASP A 321 -8.84 -11.17 -2.99
N TRP A 322 -8.06 -10.11 -2.74
CA TRP A 322 -6.77 -10.30 -2.09
C TRP A 322 -6.97 -10.89 -0.69
N PRO A 323 -6.39 -12.06 -0.40
CA PRO A 323 -6.58 -12.74 0.87
C PRO A 323 -5.78 -12.02 1.97
N GLN A 324 -6.36 -11.85 3.15
CA GLN A 324 -5.59 -11.44 4.32
C GLN A 324 -4.97 -12.69 4.95
N VAL A 325 -3.64 -12.81 4.91
CA VAL A 325 -2.93 -14.03 5.28
C VAL A 325 -1.77 -13.73 6.19
N THR A 326 -1.63 -14.54 7.25
CA THR A 326 -0.40 -14.61 8.03
C THR A 326 0.52 -15.65 7.41
N TRP A 327 1.63 -15.21 6.82
CA TRP A 327 2.66 -16.11 6.28
C TRP A 327 3.76 -16.38 7.30
N GLY A 328 4.17 -17.65 7.40
CA GLY A 328 5.29 -18.08 8.24
C GLY A 328 6.43 -18.69 7.47
N VAL A 329 7.61 -18.69 8.08
CA VAL A 329 8.85 -19.20 7.48
C VAL A 329 9.58 -20.10 8.45
N THR A 330 10.10 -21.23 7.96
CA THR A 330 11.09 -22.01 8.68
C THR A 330 12.34 -22.10 7.83
N ARG A 331 13.49 -21.75 8.39
CA ARG A 331 14.80 -21.88 7.72
C ARG A 331 15.57 -23.03 8.37
N GLU A 332 15.98 -23.99 7.57
CA GLU A 332 16.91 -25.05 7.98
C GLU A 332 18.20 -24.93 7.17
N GLU A 333 19.22 -25.74 7.50
CA GLU A 333 20.52 -25.68 6.83
C GLU A 333 20.40 -25.84 5.30
N ARG A 334 19.47 -26.69 4.85
CA ARG A 334 19.28 -27.08 3.44
C ARG A 334 17.91 -26.77 2.87
N SER A 335 17.03 -26.09 3.60
CA SER A 335 15.67 -25.84 3.14
C SER A 335 15.11 -24.52 3.68
N VAL A 336 14.18 -23.96 2.92
CA VAL A 336 13.33 -22.85 3.37
C VAL A 336 11.89 -23.27 3.14
N SER A 337 11.11 -23.31 4.21
CA SER A 337 9.68 -23.63 4.16
C SER A 337 8.84 -22.38 4.35
N VAL A 338 7.85 -22.18 3.50
CA VAL A 338 6.82 -21.14 3.62
C VAL A 338 5.52 -21.81 4.02
N ARG A 339 4.88 -21.29 5.06
CA ARG A 339 3.62 -21.80 5.61
C ARG A 339 2.53 -20.75 5.55
N HIS A 340 1.34 -21.14 5.12
CA HIS A 340 0.11 -20.38 5.38
C HIS A 340 -0.28 -20.63 6.84
N ALA A 341 -0.05 -19.65 7.71
CA ALA A 341 -0.21 -19.84 9.15
C ALA A 341 -1.64 -19.57 9.61
N ALA A 342 -2.29 -18.53 9.07
CA ALA A 342 -3.66 -18.15 9.39
C ALA A 342 -4.27 -17.25 8.29
N GLY A 343 -5.58 -17.10 8.29
CA GLY A 343 -6.31 -16.19 7.39
C GLY A 343 -6.97 -16.87 6.20
N ASP A 344 -7.22 -16.09 5.17
CA ASP A 344 -8.02 -16.49 4.01
C ASP A 344 -7.28 -17.52 3.14
N PRO A 345 -7.96 -18.55 2.62
CA PRO A 345 -7.37 -19.45 1.64
C PRO A 345 -7.03 -18.71 0.34
N VAL A 346 -5.93 -19.10 -0.30
CA VAL A 346 -5.40 -18.48 -1.53
C VAL A 346 -5.34 -19.52 -2.65
N ASP A 347 -5.69 -19.15 -3.87
CA ASP A 347 -5.41 -20.02 -5.02
C ASP A 347 -3.89 -20.07 -5.26
N ALA A 348 -3.32 -21.27 -5.29
CA ALA A 348 -1.89 -21.49 -5.52
C ALA A 348 -1.40 -20.86 -6.82
N GLY A 349 -2.25 -20.77 -7.85
CA GLY A 349 -1.94 -20.14 -9.13
C GLY A 349 -1.78 -18.62 -9.05
N TRP A 350 -2.11 -18.00 -7.91
CA TRP A 350 -1.89 -16.57 -7.68
C TRP A 350 -0.51 -16.31 -7.07
N LEU A 351 0.11 -17.32 -6.48
CA LEU A 351 1.35 -17.20 -5.75
C LEU A 351 2.52 -17.49 -6.69
N ASP A 352 3.38 -16.50 -6.85
CA ASP A 352 4.67 -16.64 -7.52
C ASP A 352 5.79 -16.43 -6.50
N VAL A 353 6.95 -17.01 -6.81
CA VAL A 353 8.18 -16.82 -6.07
C VAL A 353 9.14 -16.05 -6.92
N SER A 354 9.84 -15.10 -6.35
CA SER A 354 10.99 -14.47 -7.00
C SER A 354 12.19 -14.41 -6.05
N PHE A 355 13.38 -14.37 -6.63
CA PHE A 355 14.62 -14.18 -5.88
C PHE A 355 15.20 -12.80 -6.16
N PHE A 356 15.97 -12.25 -5.23
CA PHE A 356 16.76 -11.05 -5.46
C PHE A 356 18.26 -11.36 -5.33
N PRO A 357 19.12 -11.03 -6.32
CA PRO A 357 18.78 -10.49 -7.64
C PRO A 357 17.92 -11.47 -8.47
N GLU A 358 17.14 -10.92 -9.41
CA GLU A 358 16.14 -11.66 -10.20
C GLU A 358 16.78 -12.75 -11.09
N VAL A 359 16.08 -13.88 -11.22
CA VAL A 359 16.45 -15.02 -12.06
C VAL A 359 15.32 -15.39 -13.02
N GLU A 360 15.66 -15.91 -14.21
CA GLU A 360 14.72 -16.06 -15.34
C GLU A 360 13.61 -17.11 -15.14
N SER A 361 13.66 -17.97 -14.11
CA SER A 361 12.63 -19.02 -13.86
C SER A 361 12.69 -19.58 -12.44
N PRO A 362 12.05 -18.93 -11.46
CA PRO A 362 11.92 -19.48 -10.11
C PRO A 362 11.01 -20.73 -10.09
N PRO A 363 11.20 -21.67 -9.15
CA PRO A 363 10.32 -22.81 -8.99
C PRO A 363 8.95 -22.36 -8.45
N ALA A 364 7.89 -23.03 -8.88
CA ALA A 364 6.57 -22.84 -8.26
C ALA A 364 6.62 -23.30 -6.80
N LEU A 365 6.16 -22.45 -5.88
CA LEU A 365 6.15 -22.76 -4.45
C LEU A 365 5.03 -23.74 -4.10
N PHE A 366 3.86 -23.56 -4.71
CA PHE A 366 2.69 -24.42 -4.53
C PHE A 366 2.25 -24.99 -5.88
N GLU A 367 2.09 -26.31 -5.97
CA GLU A 367 1.97 -27.01 -7.27
C GLU A 367 0.59 -26.87 -7.93
N SER A 368 -0.50 -26.66 -7.18
CA SER A 368 -1.85 -26.27 -7.67
C SER A 368 -2.88 -26.30 -6.53
N GLY A 369 -4.06 -25.70 -6.77
CA GLY A 369 -5.22 -25.82 -5.90
C GLY A 369 -5.37 -24.63 -4.94
N THR A 370 -5.89 -24.88 -3.75
CA THR A 370 -6.10 -23.86 -2.71
C THR A 370 -5.12 -24.08 -1.57
N VAL A 371 -4.36 -23.05 -1.23
CA VAL A 371 -3.44 -22.98 -0.09
C VAL A 371 -4.18 -22.36 1.08
N GLY A 372 -4.36 -23.08 2.17
CA GLY A 372 -5.02 -22.60 3.38
C GLY A 372 -4.20 -22.82 4.65
N PRO A 373 -4.73 -22.41 5.82
CA PRO A 373 -4.03 -22.52 7.08
C PRO A 373 -3.51 -23.94 7.36
N GLY A 374 -2.20 -24.05 7.55
CA GLY A 374 -1.49 -25.31 7.79
C GLY A 374 -0.75 -25.86 6.56
N ASP A 375 -1.05 -25.38 5.35
CA ASP A 375 -0.32 -25.78 4.15
C ASP A 375 1.10 -25.22 4.15
N VAL A 376 2.04 -26.05 3.70
CA VAL A 376 3.47 -25.75 3.70
C VAL A 376 4.07 -26.10 2.34
N ALA A 377 4.87 -25.19 1.81
CA ALA A 377 5.76 -25.41 0.69
C ALA A 377 7.20 -25.36 1.15
N THR A 378 8.06 -26.20 0.59
CA THR A 378 9.48 -26.28 0.97
C THR A 378 10.34 -26.19 -0.28
N LEU A 379 11.27 -25.25 -0.27
CA LEU A 379 12.33 -25.09 -1.26
C LEU A 379 13.61 -25.74 -0.72
N ASP A 380 14.25 -26.61 -1.51
CA ASP A 380 15.62 -27.02 -1.21
C ASP A 380 16.57 -25.86 -1.52
N ARG A 381 17.57 -25.61 -0.67
CA ARG A 381 18.56 -24.57 -0.93
C ARG A 381 19.37 -24.83 -2.19
N ASP A 382 19.48 -26.08 -2.64
CA ASP A 382 20.14 -26.39 -3.90
C ASP A 382 19.33 -25.89 -5.13
N ASP A 383 18.03 -25.63 -4.97
CA ASP A 383 17.16 -25.02 -5.99
C ASP A 383 17.14 -23.48 -5.92
N VAL A 384 17.73 -22.90 -4.86
CA VAL A 384 17.88 -21.45 -4.68
C VAL A 384 19.16 -20.98 -5.40
N PRO A 385 19.10 -19.91 -6.21
CA PRO A 385 20.29 -19.37 -6.86
C PRO A 385 21.37 -19.01 -5.83
N ALA A 386 22.63 -19.36 -6.12
CA ALA A 386 23.74 -19.20 -5.18
C ALA A 386 24.03 -17.74 -4.77
N ASP A 387 23.60 -16.78 -5.58
CA ASP A 387 23.72 -15.34 -5.32
C ASP A 387 22.42 -14.71 -4.77
N ALA A 388 21.33 -15.47 -4.67
CA ALA A 388 20.07 -14.98 -4.12
C ALA A 388 20.24 -14.57 -2.65
N ARG A 389 19.89 -13.33 -2.35
CA ARG A 389 19.86 -12.72 -1.02
C ARG A 389 18.48 -12.74 -0.40
N LYS A 390 17.43 -12.67 -1.22
CA LYS A 390 16.04 -12.69 -0.75
C LYS A 390 15.20 -13.67 -1.53
N LEU A 391 14.23 -14.25 -0.85
CA LEU A 391 13.07 -14.94 -1.40
C LEU A 391 11.85 -14.04 -1.19
N ASN A 392 11.15 -13.72 -2.26
CA ASN A 392 9.87 -13.02 -2.19
C ASN A 392 8.76 -13.98 -2.62
N VAL A 393 7.67 -13.98 -1.88
CA VAL A 393 6.39 -14.54 -2.35
C VAL A 393 5.54 -13.36 -2.76
N THR A 394 5.08 -13.39 -4.00
CA THR A 394 4.19 -12.38 -4.56
C THR A 394 2.86 -13.01 -4.87
N ALA A 395 1.76 -12.31 -4.54
CA ALA A 395 0.47 -12.65 -5.08
C ALA A 395 0.20 -11.81 -6.34
N SER A 396 -0.43 -12.43 -7.34
CA SER A 396 -0.83 -11.84 -8.61
C SER A 396 -2.09 -12.57 -9.10
N PRO A 397 -3.29 -12.09 -8.74
CA PRO A 397 -4.53 -12.71 -9.20
C PRO A 397 -4.61 -12.76 -10.73
N PRO A 398 -5.27 -13.78 -11.31
CA PRO A 398 -5.56 -13.85 -12.73
C PRO A 398 -6.26 -12.58 -13.19
N GLU A 399 -5.94 -12.12 -14.40
CA GLU A 399 -6.53 -10.90 -14.99
C GLU A 399 -6.11 -9.60 -14.27
N SER A 400 -5.18 -9.67 -13.30
CA SER A 400 -4.47 -8.52 -12.72
C SER A 400 -3.16 -8.27 -13.43
N ASP A 401 -2.86 -7.01 -13.73
CA ASP A 401 -1.48 -6.55 -13.97
C ASP A 401 -0.79 -6.12 -12.66
N SER A 402 -1.48 -6.22 -11.51
CA SER A 402 -0.97 -5.84 -10.20
C SER A 402 -0.37 -7.04 -9.46
N ILE A 403 0.84 -6.84 -8.95
CA ILE A 403 1.61 -7.81 -8.16
C ILE A 403 1.85 -7.18 -6.79
N SER A 404 1.66 -7.92 -5.71
CA SER A 404 2.03 -7.50 -4.35
C SER A 404 2.94 -8.53 -3.72
N THR A 405 4.02 -8.08 -3.10
CA THR A 405 4.85 -8.92 -2.24
C THR A 405 4.10 -9.17 -0.93
N VAL A 406 3.74 -10.43 -0.68
CA VAL A 406 3.03 -10.86 0.54
C VAL A 406 3.98 -11.43 1.60
N LEU A 407 5.21 -11.76 1.20
CA LEU A 407 6.28 -12.21 2.09
C LEU A 407 7.63 -11.89 1.47
N SER A 408 8.57 -11.36 2.26
CA SER A 408 9.97 -11.21 1.89
C SER A 408 10.85 -11.84 2.96
N VAL A 409 11.83 -12.63 2.54
CA VAL A 409 12.65 -13.47 3.41
C VAL A 409 14.11 -13.30 3.02
N GLU A 410 14.95 -12.82 3.94
CA GLU A 410 16.40 -12.87 3.75
C GLU A 410 16.90 -14.33 3.78
N LEU A 411 17.77 -14.67 2.83
CA LEU A 411 18.32 -16.02 2.60
C LEU A 411 19.74 -16.18 3.17
N ASP A 412 20.48 -15.07 3.27
CA ASP A 412 21.85 -14.99 3.77
C ASP A 412 21.91 -14.22 5.10
N GLY A 413 22.35 -14.90 6.16
CA GLY A 413 22.88 -14.25 7.36
C GLY A 413 21.84 -13.85 8.41
N GLU A 414 22.33 -13.91 9.65
CA GLU A 414 21.66 -13.59 10.92
C GLU A 414 20.88 -12.27 10.86
N ASP A 415 19.67 -12.26 11.43
CA ASP A 415 18.90 -11.04 11.68
C ASP A 415 19.80 -10.00 12.34
N ALA A 416 19.98 -8.86 11.67
CA ALA A 416 20.70 -7.70 12.19
C ALA A 416 19.71 -6.59 12.53
#